data_AF-A0A1B9MFR9-F1
#
_entry.id   AF-A0A1B9MFR9-F1
#
_cell.length_a   1.000
_cell.length_b   1.000
_cell.length_c   1.000
_cell.angle_alpha   90.00
_cell.angle_beta   90.00
_cell.angle_gamma   90.00
#
_symmetry.space_group_name_H-M   'P 1'
#
loop_
_entity.id
_entity.type
_entity.pdbx_description
1 polymer ?
#
loop_
_entity_poly.entity_id
_entity_poly.type
_entity_poly.pdbx_seq_one_letter_code
_entity_poly.pdbx_strand_id
1 'polypeptide(L)' 'MNQNKLSTKFRQVRFKEETDNSIIETATRFGRTVPKEIDYRMEIFERMLKRGEIKEYENI' A
#
# COMPACT_ATOMS: atom_id res chain seq x y z
N MET A 1 -20.33 -24.38 12.88
CA MET A 1 -19.03 -23.76 12.51
C MET A 1 -19.32 -22.42 11.87
N ASN A 2 -19.06 -21.32 12.57
CA ASN A 2 -19.40 -19.98 12.10
C ASN A 2 -18.25 -19.47 11.21
N GLN A 3 -18.42 -19.54 9.89
CA GLN A 3 -17.46 -18.99 8.94
C GLN A 3 -17.63 -17.47 8.91
N ASN A 4 -16.82 -16.76 9.70
CA ASN A 4 -16.62 -15.32 9.53
C ASN A 4 -15.95 -15.09 8.17
N LYS A 5 -16.75 -15.07 7.10
CA LYS A 5 -16.37 -14.51 5.80
C LYS A 5 -16.10 -13.03 6.04
N LEU A 6 -14.85 -12.69 6.35
CA LEU A 6 -14.35 -11.32 6.26
C LEU A 6 -14.68 -10.87 4.84
N SER A 7 -15.72 -10.05 4.67
CA SER A 7 -16.00 -9.47 3.37
C SER A 7 -14.81 -8.59 3.04
N THR A 8 -13.92 -9.04 2.18
CA THR A 8 -12.82 -8.23 1.66
C THR A 8 -13.43 -7.15 0.79
N LYS A 9 -13.95 -6.10 1.42
CA LYS A 9 -14.45 -4.92 0.71
C LYS A 9 -13.24 -4.29 0.06
N PHE A 10 -13.10 -4.47 -1.25
CA PHE A 10 -12.11 -3.78 -2.05
C PHE A 10 -12.33 -2.27 -1.85
N ARG A 11 -11.40 -1.60 -1.17
CA ARG A 11 -11.38 -0.13 -1.15
C ARG A 11 -10.65 0.31 -2.41
N GLN A 12 -11.37 0.96 -3.31
CA GLN A 12 -10.72 1.65 -4.42
C GLN A 12 -10.01 2.88 -3.85
N VAL A 13 -8.69 2.84 -3.84
CA VAL A 13 -7.87 4.02 -3.51
C VAL A 13 -7.63 4.78 -4.81
N ARG A 14 -7.83 6.10 -4.79
CA ARG A 14 -7.45 7.00 -5.88
C ARG A 14 -6.25 7.80 -5.40
N PHE A 15 -5.10 7.59 -6.02
CA PHE A 15 -3.95 8.42 -5.78
C PHE A 15 -3.97 9.62 -6.74
N LYS A 16 -3.04 10.56 -6.54
CA LYS A 16 -2.75 11.57 -7.56
C LYS A 16 -2.16 10.86 -8.79
N GLU A 17 -2.44 11.37 -9.98
CA GLU A 17 -2.02 10.77 -11.25
C GLU A 17 -0.52 10.43 -11.31
N GLU A 18 0.33 11.35 -10.85
CA GLU A 18 1.79 11.15 -10.77
C GLU A 18 2.17 9.94 -9.90
N THR A 19 1.46 9.75 -8.78
CA THR A 19 1.68 8.64 -7.87
C THR A 19 1.18 7.32 -8.46
N ASP A 20 0.02 7.34 -9.12
CA ASP A 20 -0.53 6.18 -9.81
C ASP A 20 0.41 5.68 -10.91
N ASN A 21 0.89 6.59 -11.77
CA ASN A 21 1.83 6.26 -12.84
C ASN A 21 3.12 5.65 -12.28
N SER A 22 3.68 6.25 -11.22
CA SER A 22 4.87 5.73 -10.55
C SER A 22 4.66 4.31 -9.98
N ILE A 23 3.50 4.03 -9.39
CA ILE A 23 3.17 2.69 -8.88
C ILE A 23 3.09 1.69 -10.05
N ILE A 24 2.40 2.05 -11.14
CA ILE A 24 2.20 1.18 -12.31
C ILE A 24 3.54 0.85 -12.98
N GLU A 25 4.39 1.86 -13.21
CA GLU A 25 5.72 1.67 -13.81
C GLU A 25 6.60 0.76 -12.96
N THR A 26 6.60 0.97 -11.63
CA THR A 26 7.41 0.17 -10.71
C THR A 26 6.92 -1.26 -10.64
N ALA A 27 5.60 -1.46 -10.54
CA ALA A 27 4.99 -2.78 -10.55
C ALA A 27 5.38 -3.55 -11.84
N THR A 28 5.30 -2.89 -12.99
CA THR A 28 5.71 -3.46 -14.29
C THR A 28 7.20 -3.82 -14.30
N ARG A 29 8.07 -2.91 -13.87
CA ARG A 29 9.53 -3.10 -13.83
C ARG A 29 9.94 -4.33 -13.00
N PHE A 30 9.25 -4.60 -11.91
CA PHE A 30 9.55 -5.71 -10.99
C PHE A 30 8.67 -6.95 -11.21
N GLY A 31 7.85 -6.99 -12.27
CA GLY A 31 6.99 -8.13 -12.59
C GLY A 31 5.92 -8.40 -11.53
N ARG A 32 5.40 -7.34 -10.89
CA ARG A 32 4.36 -7.39 -9.85
C ARG A 32 3.04 -6.86 -10.37
N THR A 33 1.95 -7.27 -9.73
CA THR A 33 0.66 -6.59 -9.89
C THR A 33 0.67 -5.28 -9.11
N VAL A 34 -0.11 -4.29 -9.55
CA VAL A 34 -0.24 -2.99 -8.85
C VAL A 34 -0.62 -3.17 -7.37
N PRO A 35 -1.60 -4.02 -6.99
CA PRO A 35 -1.88 -4.27 -5.57
C PRO A 35 -0.69 -4.82 -4.79
N LYS A 36 0.07 -5.76 -5.35
CA LYS A 36 1.27 -6.31 -4.67
C LYS A 36 2.36 -5.27 -4.49
N GLU A 37 2.49 -4.33 -5.44
CA GLU A 37 3.43 -3.23 -5.32
C GLU A 37 3.00 -2.25 -4.21
N ILE A 38 1.70 -1.98 -4.09
CA ILE A 38 1.15 -1.19 -2.98
C ILE A 38 1.40 -1.90 -1.64
N ASP A 39 1.09 -3.19 -1.53
CA ASP A 39 1.33 -3.98 -0.32
C ASP A 39 2.81 -3.95 0.09
N TYR A 40 3.71 -4.10 -0.88
CA TYR A 40 5.16 -4.02 -0.66
C TYR A 40 5.60 -2.65 -0.14
N ARG A 41 5.08 -1.56 -0.70
CA ARG A 41 5.38 -0.19 -0.24
C ARG A 41 4.86 0.05 1.17
N MET A 42 3.67 -0.44 1.50
CA MET A 42 3.10 -0.35 2.84
C MET A 42 3.94 -1.13 3.86
N GLU A 43 4.42 -2.33 3.50
CA GLU A 43 5.31 -3.10 4.37
C GLU A 43 6.63 -2.35 4.68
N ILE A 44 7.24 -1.72 3.67
CA ILE A 44 8.43 -0.89 3.88
C ILE A 44 8.11 0.27 4.82
N PHE A 45 7.00 0.97 4.57
CA PHE A 45 6.56 2.10 5.38
C PHE A 45 6.38 1.71 6.85
N GLU A 46 5.67 0.59 7.13
CA GLU A 46 5.51 0.07 8.48
C GLU A 46 6.83 -0.28 9.17
N ARG A 47 7.79 -0.84 8.42
CA ARG A 47 9.13 -1.14 8.97
C ARG A 47 9.90 0.13 9.32
N MET A 48 9.82 1.17 8.49
CA MET A 48 10.45 2.46 8.76
C MET A 48 9.82 3.15 9.97
N LEU A 49 8.48 3.10 10.10
CA LEU A 49 7.76 3.57 11.30
C LEU A 49 8.25 2.85 12.56
N LYS A 50 8.31 1.51 12.54
CA LYS A 50 8.75 0.71 13.69
C LYS A 50 10.19 0.98 14.12
N ARG A 51 11.05 1.38 13.18
CA ARG A 51 12.44 1.77 13.46
C ARG A 51 12.59 3.21 13.94
N GLY A 52 11.52 4.00 13.87
CA GLY A 52 11.56 5.44 14.17
C GLY A 52 12.28 6.27 13.11
N GLU A 53 12.49 5.72 11.90
CA GLU A 53 13.09 6.44 10.77
C GLU A 53 12.14 7.51 10.23
N ILE A 54 10.83 7.26 10.34
CA ILE A 54 9.75 8.18 10.02
C ILE A 54 8.79 8.26 11.20
N LYS A 55 8.17 9.43 11.40
CA LYS A 55 7.14 9.64 12.42
C LYS A 55 5.78 9.67 11.73
N GLU A 56 4.76 9.13 12.38
CA GLU A 56 3.39 9.39 11.95
C GLU A 56 3.14 10.90 12.05
N TYR A 57 2.73 11.52 10.95
CA TYR A 57 2.26 12.90 11.01
C TYR A 57 0.91 12.89 11.72
N GLU A 58 0.86 13.38 12.96
CA GLU A 58 -0.41 13.79 13.56
C GLU A 58 -0.91 15.00 12.75
N ASN A 59 -2.14 14.91 12.24
CA ASN A 59 -2.78 16.01 11.52
C ASN A 59 -2.73 17.28 12.39
N ILE A 60 -2.05 18.33 11.89
CA ILE A 60 -2.21 19.72 12.35
C ILE A 60 -3.25 20.39 11.45
#